data_AF-A0A2E7MZJ4-F1
#
_entry.id   AF-A0A2E7MZJ4-F1
#
_cell.length_a   1.000
_cell.length_b   1.000
_cell.length_c   1.000
_cell.angle_alpha   90.00
_cell.angle_beta   90.00
_cell.angle_gamma   90.00
#
_symmetry.space_group_name_H-M   'P 1'
#
loop_
_entity.id
_entity.type
_entity.pdbx_description
1 polymer ?
#
loop_
_entity_poly.entity_id
_entity_poly.type
_entity_poly.pdbx_seq_one_letter_code
_entity_poly.pdbx_strand_id
1 'polypeptide(L)'
;MKFSLWRQYGALNSGPVFDAFSNSLVGAGHDVCNNDSGSDVDVIWSVLWHGRMAQNKDIWDNNQRNKKPTIVLEVGGIKRGTTWKVALNGINRDAYFGPSNNNSSRAEQLGLKLQPWRTEGKYILICGQHEKSLQWRGMPNMTAWLGNTINTIREHTDMPIYWRPHPRYPVQYVEKDFKNVIRQTPVKIESTYDDYDFDVRNAWATVCWSSNPGPHSVIAGIPAFVGNSSLAYDVANSNLHDIMNPNMPERQQWLNDYAHTEYTLDEISAGKPLKHLTSKLN
;
A
#
# COMPACT_ATOMS: atom_id res chain seq x y z
N MET A 1 -1.59 1.89 28.80
CA MET A 1 -2.51 1.16 27.91
C MET A 1 -1.98 -0.25 27.73
N LYS A 2 -2.88 -1.21 27.58
CA LYS A 2 -2.59 -2.61 27.28
C LYS A 2 -2.74 -2.88 25.79
N PHE A 3 -1.69 -3.37 25.15
CA PHE A 3 -1.66 -3.72 23.74
C PHE A 3 -1.67 -5.24 23.57
N SER A 4 -2.53 -5.75 22.68
CA SER A 4 -2.54 -7.17 22.31
C SER A 4 -1.96 -7.36 20.91
N LEU A 5 -0.86 -8.10 20.83
CA LEU A 5 -0.22 -8.44 19.56
C LEU A 5 -0.79 -9.78 19.07
N TRP A 6 -1.52 -9.74 17.96
CA TRP A 6 -2.17 -10.90 17.35
C TRP A 6 -1.21 -11.71 16.47
N ARG A 7 -0.08 -12.12 17.07
CA ARG A 7 1.03 -12.80 16.39
C ARG A 7 0.62 -14.09 15.70
N GLN A 8 -0.38 -14.80 16.25
CA GLN A 8 -0.83 -16.09 15.71
C GLN A 8 -1.41 -15.98 14.29
N TYR A 9 -1.93 -14.79 13.94
CA TYR A 9 -2.46 -14.48 12.61
C TYR A 9 -1.48 -13.65 11.77
N GLY A 10 -0.19 -13.67 12.14
CA GLY A 10 0.89 -13.04 11.39
C GLY A 10 1.31 -13.85 10.15
N ALA A 11 1.85 -13.14 9.15
CA ALA A 11 2.61 -13.78 8.09
C ALA A 11 3.90 -14.42 8.63
N LEU A 12 4.51 -15.33 7.87
CA LEU A 12 5.70 -16.05 8.35
C LEU A 12 6.88 -15.12 8.67
N ASN A 13 6.98 -13.98 7.99
CA ASN A 13 8.02 -12.98 8.18
C ASN A 13 7.61 -11.82 9.11
N SER A 14 6.44 -11.87 9.77
CA SER A 14 5.97 -10.77 10.61
C SER A 14 6.59 -10.74 12.00
N GLY A 15 7.16 -11.85 12.47
CA GLY A 15 7.71 -12.00 13.82
C GLY A 15 8.64 -10.86 14.24
N PRO A 16 9.71 -10.57 13.47
CA PRO A 16 10.63 -9.48 13.78
C PRO A 16 9.98 -8.10 13.86
N VAL A 17 8.93 -7.85 13.06
CA VAL A 17 8.21 -6.56 13.08
C VAL A 17 7.35 -6.44 14.33
N PHE A 18 6.67 -7.51 14.74
CA PHE A 18 5.97 -7.56 16.02
C PHE A 18 6.93 -7.40 17.20
N ASP A 19 8.11 -8.02 17.15
CA ASP A 19 9.12 -7.88 18.21
C ASP A 19 9.63 -6.45 18.33
N ALA A 20 10.00 -5.83 17.20
CA ALA A 20 10.39 -4.43 17.18
C ALA A 20 9.28 -3.54 17.74
N PHE A 21 8.03 -3.73 17.31
CA PHE A 21 6.94 -2.89 17.82
C PHE A 21 6.66 -3.15 19.30
N SER A 22 6.72 -4.40 19.76
CA SER A 22 6.61 -4.78 21.17
C SER A 22 7.67 -4.09 22.03
N ASN A 23 8.93 -4.06 21.59
CA ASN A 23 10.00 -3.36 22.29
C ASN A 23 9.70 -1.87 22.44
N SER A 24 9.13 -1.25 21.41
CA SER A 24 8.76 0.17 21.46
C SER A 24 7.63 0.46 22.46
N LEU A 25 6.66 -0.46 22.55
CA LEU A 25 5.55 -0.35 23.50
C LEU A 25 6.05 -0.48 24.94
N VAL A 26 6.86 -1.50 25.21
CA VAL A 26 7.48 -1.70 26.54
C VAL A 26 8.37 -0.52 26.91
N GLY A 27 9.20 -0.03 25.97
CA GLY A 27 10.04 1.14 26.17
C GLY A 27 9.27 2.43 26.45
N ALA A 28 8.02 2.54 25.99
CA ALA A 28 7.10 3.63 26.30
C ALA A 28 6.29 3.43 27.59
N GLY A 29 6.51 2.33 28.33
CA GLY A 29 5.80 2.03 29.58
C GLY A 29 4.38 1.48 29.39
N HIS A 30 4.10 0.84 28.24
CA HIS A 30 2.82 0.18 27.99
C HIS A 30 2.87 -1.32 28.35
N ASP A 31 1.72 -1.88 28.71
CA ASP A 31 1.57 -3.31 28.93
C ASP A 31 1.37 -4.03 27.59
N VAL A 32 2.04 -5.17 27.42
CA VAL A 32 1.98 -5.95 26.18
C VAL A 32 1.57 -7.39 26.50
N CYS A 33 0.54 -7.86 25.81
CA CYS A 33 0.14 -9.26 25.80
C CYS A 33 0.00 -9.77 24.36
N ASN A 34 -0.18 -11.09 24.20
CA ASN A 34 -0.39 -11.70 22.90
C ASN A 34 -1.77 -12.35 22.82
N ASN A 35 -2.46 -12.12 21.72
CA ASN A 35 -3.72 -12.77 21.35
C ASN A 35 -4.84 -12.68 22.43
N ASP A 36 -4.88 -11.56 23.16
CA ASP A 36 -5.87 -11.26 24.20
C ASP A 36 -6.89 -10.24 23.68
N SER A 37 -8.19 -10.52 23.82
CA SER A 37 -9.27 -9.62 23.40
C SER A 37 -9.55 -8.49 24.40
N GLY A 38 -9.07 -8.58 25.64
CA GLY A 38 -9.25 -7.60 26.72
C GLY A 38 -8.17 -6.51 26.78
N SER A 39 -7.58 -6.15 25.65
CA SER A 39 -6.63 -5.04 25.50
C SER A 39 -7.34 -3.71 25.19
N ASP A 40 -6.64 -2.60 25.37
CA ASP A 40 -7.09 -1.26 24.96
C ASP A 40 -6.87 -1.05 23.44
N VAL A 41 -5.77 -1.62 22.92
CA VAL A 41 -5.37 -1.51 21.51
C VAL A 41 -5.01 -2.89 20.97
N ASP A 42 -5.49 -3.21 19.77
CA ASP A 42 -5.05 -4.42 19.07
C ASP A 42 -4.01 -4.08 18.01
N VAL A 43 -3.00 -4.94 17.92
CA VAL A 43 -1.95 -4.88 16.92
C VAL A 43 -2.08 -6.12 16.03
N ILE A 44 -2.47 -5.92 14.77
CA ILE A 44 -2.65 -6.99 13.79
C ILE A 44 -1.62 -6.91 12.67
N TRP A 45 -1.41 -8.05 12.00
CA TRP A 45 -0.62 -8.10 10.77
C TRP A 45 -1.52 -8.05 9.54
N SER A 46 -1.32 -7.02 8.72
CA SER A 46 -2.04 -6.80 7.48
C SER A 46 -3.56 -6.62 7.66
N VAL A 47 -4.21 -6.18 6.59
CA VAL A 47 -5.68 -6.18 6.41
C VAL A 47 -6.09 -7.09 5.26
N LEU A 48 -5.29 -8.13 5.01
CA LEU A 48 -5.60 -9.20 4.08
C LEU A 48 -6.44 -10.27 4.76
N TRP A 49 -7.70 -10.41 4.36
CA TRP A 49 -8.65 -11.37 4.94
C TRP A 49 -8.52 -12.75 4.27
N HIS A 50 -7.29 -13.26 4.20
CA HIS A 50 -6.98 -14.50 3.52
C HIS A 50 -5.77 -15.24 4.13
N GLY A 51 -5.74 -16.56 3.95
CA GLY A 51 -4.66 -17.41 4.45
C GLY A 51 -4.50 -17.29 5.97
N ARG A 52 -3.25 -17.17 6.44
CA ARG A 52 -2.92 -17.04 7.87
C ARG A 52 -3.51 -15.80 8.54
N MET A 53 -3.80 -14.76 7.76
CA MET A 53 -4.33 -13.48 8.26
C MET A 53 -5.86 -13.42 8.21
N ALA A 54 -6.56 -14.46 7.74
CA ALA A 54 -8.01 -14.41 7.55
C ALA A 54 -8.77 -14.04 8.83
N GLN A 55 -8.33 -14.56 9.98
CA GLN A 55 -8.92 -14.33 11.29
C GLN A 55 -8.71 -12.91 11.83
N ASN A 56 -7.80 -12.12 11.24
CA ASN A 56 -7.69 -10.70 11.59
C ASN A 56 -8.95 -9.91 11.23
N LYS A 57 -9.79 -10.44 10.32
CA LYS A 57 -11.07 -9.81 9.96
C LYS A 57 -12.02 -9.69 11.16
N ASP A 58 -12.10 -10.71 12.01
CA ASP A 58 -13.02 -10.70 13.16
C ASP A 58 -12.57 -9.69 14.22
N ILE A 59 -11.25 -9.61 14.46
CA ILE A 59 -10.63 -8.61 15.34
C ILE A 59 -10.92 -7.21 14.78
N TRP A 60 -10.64 -6.99 13.50
CA TRP A 60 -10.89 -5.74 12.82
C TRP A 60 -12.36 -5.31 12.92
N ASP A 61 -13.30 -6.18 12.54
CA ASP A 61 -14.73 -5.86 12.54
C ASP A 61 -15.27 -5.61 13.96
N ASN A 62 -14.76 -6.33 14.96
CA ASN A 62 -15.08 -6.05 16.36
C ASN A 62 -14.58 -4.66 16.78
N ASN A 63 -13.34 -4.32 16.41
CA ASN A 63 -12.74 -3.05 16.78
C ASN A 63 -13.44 -1.87 16.10
N GLN A 64 -13.79 -2.00 14.82
CA GLN A 64 -14.56 -0.98 14.11
C GLN A 64 -15.94 -0.76 14.75
N ARG A 65 -16.65 -1.82 15.17
CA ARG A 65 -17.94 -1.71 15.87
C ARG A 65 -17.81 -1.01 17.22
N ASN A 66 -16.74 -1.31 17.96
CA ASN A 66 -16.51 -0.78 19.30
C ASN A 66 -15.68 0.51 19.32
N LYS A 67 -15.32 1.04 18.13
CA LYS A 67 -14.40 2.19 17.97
C LYS A 67 -13.07 1.99 18.70
N LYS A 68 -12.61 0.74 18.82
CA LYS A 68 -11.33 0.40 19.43
C LYS A 68 -10.20 0.69 18.44
N PRO A 69 -9.14 1.41 18.83
CA PRO A 69 -8.00 1.65 17.96
C PRO A 69 -7.31 0.34 17.58
N THR A 70 -6.97 0.21 16.29
CA THR A 70 -6.25 -0.95 15.75
C THR A 70 -4.98 -0.48 15.05
N ILE A 71 -3.83 -0.92 15.55
CA ILE A 71 -2.56 -0.73 14.86
C ILE A 71 -2.37 -1.87 13.86
N VAL A 72 -2.05 -1.52 12.62
CA VAL A 72 -1.77 -2.49 11.57
C VAL A 72 -0.29 -2.41 11.20
N LEU A 73 0.37 -3.56 11.30
CA LEU A 73 1.73 -3.79 10.82
C LEU A 73 1.67 -4.42 9.43
N GLU A 74 2.47 -3.96 8.48
CA GLU A 74 2.44 -4.45 7.10
C GLU A 74 3.79 -4.33 6.40
N VAL A 75 4.00 -5.14 5.37
CA VAL A 75 5.15 -5.02 4.47
C VAL A 75 5.20 -3.62 3.85
N GLY A 76 6.37 -2.99 3.90
CA GLY A 76 6.61 -1.72 3.23
C GLY A 76 6.66 -1.83 1.70
N GLY A 77 6.29 -0.75 1.04
CA GLY A 77 6.44 -0.50 -0.38
C GLY A 77 7.67 0.35 -0.74
N ILE A 78 8.25 1.13 0.17
CA ILE A 78 9.38 2.03 -0.15
C ILE A 78 10.65 1.23 -0.43
N LYS A 79 11.10 0.41 0.53
CA LYS A 79 12.22 -0.52 0.38
C LYS A 79 11.78 -1.88 0.88
N ARG A 80 11.27 -2.70 -0.04
CA ARG A 80 10.68 -4.00 0.28
C ARG A 80 11.67 -4.89 1.05
N GLY A 81 11.16 -5.54 2.11
CA GLY A 81 11.98 -6.36 3.01
C GLY A 81 12.88 -5.57 3.98
N THR A 82 12.95 -4.24 3.86
CA THR A 82 13.76 -3.37 4.74
C THR A 82 12.89 -2.45 5.57
N THR A 83 11.87 -1.83 4.94
CA THR A 83 10.92 -0.93 5.60
C THR A 83 9.56 -1.61 5.77
N TRP A 84 8.84 -1.19 6.81
CA TRP A 84 7.55 -1.74 7.23
C TRP A 84 6.61 -0.61 7.61
N LYS A 85 5.33 -0.79 7.32
CA LYS A 85 4.28 0.15 7.71
C LYS A 85 3.85 -0.12 9.14
N VAL A 86 3.65 0.96 9.90
CA VAL A 86 3.03 0.95 11.24
C VAL A 86 2.01 2.08 11.23
N ALA A 87 0.74 1.72 11.22
CA ALA A 87 -0.34 2.70 11.02
C ALA A 87 -1.55 2.39 11.87
N LEU A 88 -2.30 3.43 12.21
CA LEU A 88 -3.53 3.34 12.96
C LEU A 88 -4.73 3.25 12.01
N ASN A 89 -5.59 2.26 12.23
CA ASN A 89 -6.87 2.03 11.54
C ASN A 89 -6.76 1.95 10.01
N GLY A 90 -5.68 1.34 9.50
CA GLY A 90 -5.50 1.03 8.08
C GLY A 90 -4.03 0.90 7.71
N ILE A 91 -3.71 0.82 6.40
CA ILE A 91 -2.33 0.76 5.87
C ILE A 91 -2.10 1.57 4.58
N ASN A 92 -3.12 2.31 4.17
CA ASN A 92 -3.13 3.16 2.98
C ASN A 92 -3.64 4.56 3.38
N ARG A 93 -4.11 5.41 2.45
CA ARG A 93 -4.52 6.79 2.75
C ARG A 93 -5.60 6.92 3.84
N ASP A 94 -6.43 5.89 4.00
CA ASP A 94 -7.47 5.85 5.03
C ASP A 94 -6.91 5.66 6.45
N ALA A 95 -5.61 5.36 6.57
CA ALA A 95 -4.92 5.15 7.84
C ALA A 95 -4.27 6.43 8.35
N TYR A 96 -4.00 6.46 9.65
CA TYR A 96 -3.18 7.51 10.24
C TYR A 96 -1.74 7.00 10.47
N PHE A 97 -0.78 7.64 9.81
CA PHE A 97 0.67 7.36 9.96
C PHE A 97 1.39 8.39 10.84
N GLY A 98 0.80 9.57 11.02
CA GLY A 98 1.41 10.70 11.69
C GLY A 98 0.92 12.03 11.15
N PRO A 99 1.49 13.16 11.63
CA PRO A 99 1.19 14.49 11.08
C PRO A 99 1.67 14.60 9.62
N SER A 100 1.02 15.48 8.85
CA SER A 100 1.45 15.89 7.51
C SER A 100 2.36 17.12 7.59
N ASN A 101 2.77 17.65 6.43
CA ASN A 101 3.68 18.80 6.32
C ASN A 101 5.09 18.52 6.88
N ASN A 102 5.57 17.28 6.71
CA ASN A 102 6.93 16.91 7.09
C ASN A 102 7.97 17.55 6.17
N ASN A 103 9.18 17.74 6.68
CA ASN A 103 10.32 18.21 5.90
C ASN A 103 10.97 17.07 5.09
N SER A 104 12.00 17.38 4.30
CA SER A 104 12.65 16.42 3.39
C SER A 104 13.59 15.41 4.08
N SER A 105 13.93 15.61 5.35
CA SER A 105 14.96 14.83 6.06
C SER A 105 14.71 13.32 5.98
N ARG A 106 13.45 12.89 6.12
CA ARG A 106 13.10 11.47 6.04
C ARG A 106 13.18 10.91 4.62
N ALA A 107 12.71 11.67 3.63
CA ALA A 107 12.80 11.28 2.23
C ALA A 107 14.28 11.14 1.79
N GLU A 108 15.13 12.08 2.20
CA GLU A 108 16.59 12.04 1.96
C GLU A 108 17.25 10.85 2.65
N GLN A 109 16.92 10.57 3.92
CA GLN A 109 17.44 9.40 4.65
C GLN A 109 17.08 8.08 3.95
N LEU A 110 15.89 8.00 3.36
CA LEU A 110 15.46 6.84 2.58
C LEU A 110 16.01 6.85 1.14
N GLY A 111 16.67 7.91 0.70
CA GLY A 111 17.19 8.05 -0.66
C GLY A 111 16.08 8.18 -1.71
N LEU A 112 14.91 8.68 -1.31
CA LEU A 112 13.79 8.90 -2.23
C LEU A 112 14.06 10.13 -3.09
N LYS A 113 13.91 9.98 -4.41
CA LYS A 113 14.11 11.07 -5.38
C LYS A 113 13.04 11.03 -6.45
N LEU A 114 12.33 12.14 -6.60
CA LEU A 114 11.38 12.34 -7.69
C LEU A 114 12.13 12.49 -9.01
N GLN A 115 11.71 11.72 -10.01
CA GLN A 115 12.08 12.00 -11.40
C GLN A 115 11.18 13.09 -11.97
N PRO A 116 11.67 13.93 -12.91
CA PRO A 116 10.83 14.85 -13.66
C PRO A 116 9.64 14.12 -14.28
N TRP A 117 8.51 14.82 -14.41
CA TRP A 117 7.36 14.25 -15.11
C TRP A 117 7.73 13.88 -16.54
N ARG A 118 7.32 12.69 -16.95
CA ARG A 118 7.51 12.21 -18.31
C ARG A 118 6.36 12.68 -19.18
N THR A 119 6.71 13.15 -20.38
CA THR A 119 5.75 13.69 -21.37
C THR A 119 5.55 12.77 -22.57
N GLU A 120 6.12 11.57 -22.55
CA GLU A 120 6.03 10.58 -23.63
C GLU A 120 5.77 9.18 -23.07
N GLY A 121 5.28 8.27 -23.91
CA GLY A 121 4.70 7.01 -23.48
C GLY A 121 4.56 5.97 -24.58
N LYS A 122 4.74 4.68 -24.25
CA LYS A 122 4.54 3.58 -25.21
C LYS A 122 3.30 2.73 -24.90
N TYR A 123 2.90 2.66 -23.64
CA TYR A 123 1.76 1.84 -23.19
C TYR A 123 1.13 2.38 -21.92
N ILE A 124 -0.11 2.00 -21.64
CA ILE A 124 -0.74 2.19 -20.33
C ILE A 124 -0.55 0.93 -19.50
N LEU A 125 -0.09 1.06 -18.26
CA LEU A 125 0.10 -0.07 -17.34
C LEU A 125 -1.09 -0.17 -16.38
N ILE A 126 -1.84 -1.25 -16.41
CA ILE A 126 -2.87 -1.55 -15.40
C ILE A 126 -2.28 -2.53 -14.39
N CYS A 127 -2.32 -2.22 -13.10
CA CYS A 127 -1.84 -3.08 -12.03
C CYS A 127 -3.00 -3.58 -11.15
N GLY A 128 -3.08 -4.90 -10.99
CA GLY A 128 -4.09 -5.57 -10.17
C GLY A 128 -3.75 -5.56 -8.67
N GLN A 129 -4.73 -5.96 -7.87
CA GLN A 129 -4.62 -6.04 -6.41
C GLN A 129 -5.25 -7.35 -5.88
N HIS A 130 -5.14 -7.60 -4.58
CA HIS A 130 -5.75 -8.76 -3.94
C HIS A 130 -7.19 -8.44 -3.48
N GLU A 131 -8.20 -9.09 -4.06
CA GLU A 131 -9.62 -8.79 -3.80
C GLU A 131 -10.06 -9.01 -2.35
N LYS A 132 -9.42 -9.95 -1.66
CA LYS A 132 -9.71 -10.26 -0.25
C LYS A 132 -9.07 -9.27 0.76
N SER A 133 -8.44 -8.19 0.30
CA SER A 133 -7.90 -7.15 1.18
C SER A 133 -8.96 -6.11 1.51
N LEU A 134 -8.92 -5.52 2.71
CA LEU A 134 -9.70 -4.33 3.05
C LEU A 134 -9.51 -3.21 2.02
N GLN A 135 -8.33 -3.11 1.41
CA GLN A 135 -8.01 -2.12 0.39
C GLN A 135 -8.85 -2.25 -0.90
N TRP A 136 -9.52 -3.39 -1.09
CA TRP A 136 -10.40 -3.68 -2.21
C TRP A 136 -11.89 -3.69 -1.79
N ARG A 137 -12.19 -3.25 -0.56
CA ARG A 137 -13.57 -3.23 -0.04
C ARG A 137 -14.46 -2.36 -0.92
N GLY A 138 -15.61 -2.91 -1.30
CA GLY A 138 -16.61 -2.21 -2.12
C GLY A 138 -16.29 -2.14 -3.61
N MET A 139 -15.15 -2.68 -4.04
CA MET A 139 -14.78 -2.76 -5.45
C MET A 139 -15.41 -3.98 -6.13
N PRO A 140 -15.66 -3.93 -7.45
CA PRO A 140 -16.01 -5.12 -8.23
C PRO A 140 -14.94 -6.21 -8.11
N ASN A 141 -15.27 -7.44 -8.48
CA ASN A 141 -14.23 -8.45 -8.69
C ASN A 141 -13.25 -7.98 -9.77
N MET A 142 -12.01 -8.47 -9.72
CA MET A 142 -10.88 -8.00 -10.52
C MET A 142 -11.10 -8.21 -12.01
N THR A 143 -11.80 -9.27 -12.42
CA THR A 143 -12.18 -9.48 -13.83
C THR A 143 -13.08 -8.35 -14.32
N ALA A 144 -14.14 -8.04 -13.57
CA ALA A 144 -15.07 -6.96 -13.90
C ALA A 144 -14.37 -5.59 -13.84
N TRP A 145 -13.56 -5.34 -12.80
CA TRP A 145 -12.81 -4.09 -12.68
C TRP A 145 -11.82 -3.90 -13.83
N LEU A 146 -11.08 -4.94 -14.21
CA LEU A 146 -10.14 -4.92 -15.32
C LEU A 146 -10.86 -4.63 -16.64
N GLY A 147 -11.93 -5.37 -16.95
CA GLY A 147 -12.70 -5.18 -18.17
C GLY A 147 -13.29 -3.77 -18.29
N ASN A 148 -13.89 -3.26 -17.21
CA ASN A 148 -14.40 -1.89 -17.15
C ASN A 148 -13.28 -0.85 -17.34
N THR A 149 -12.14 -1.05 -16.67
CA THR A 149 -10.98 -0.15 -16.80
C THR A 149 -10.45 -0.11 -18.23
N ILE A 150 -10.31 -1.28 -18.88
CA ILE A 150 -9.88 -1.36 -20.29
C ILE A 150 -10.88 -0.65 -21.20
N ASN A 151 -12.18 -0.89 -21.04
CA ASN A 151 -13.22 -0.24 -21.84
C ASN A 151 -13.17 1.29 -21.70
N THR A 152 -13.10 1.81 -20.47
CA THR A 152 -13.00 3.25 -20.24
C THR A 152 -11.74 3.84 -20.89
N ILE A 153 -10.59 3.17 -20.80
CA ILE A 153 -9.37 3.64 -21.46
C ILE A 153 -9.54 3.67 -22.99
N ARG A 154 -10.21 2.66 -23.55
CA ARG A 154 -10.43 2.52 -25.00
C ARG A 154 -11.37 3.57 -25.58
N GLU A 155 -12.15 4.26 -24.76
CA GLU A 155 -12.91 5.45 -25.19
C GLU A 155 -12.00 6.63 -25.57
N HIS A 156 -10.75 6.67 -25.07
CA HIS A 156 -9.84 7.81 -25.22
C HIS A 156 -8.57 7.47 -26.01
N THR A 157 -8.19 6.20 -26.14
CA THR A 157 -6.94 5.82 -26.81
C THR A 157 -6.83 4.34 -27.24
N ASP A 158 -6.16 4.12 -28.36
CA ASP A 158 -5.76 2.80 -28.88
C ASP A 158 -4.37 2.32 -28.39
N MET A 159 -3.71 3.10 -27.52
CA MET A 159 -2.38 2.78 -27.02
C MET A 159 -2.33 1.35 -26.42
N PRO A 160 -1.23 0.59 -26.61
CA PRO A 160 -1.08 -0.71 -25.99
C PRO A 160 -1.34 -0.65 -24.48
N ILE A 161 -2.06 -1.64 -23.95
CA ILE A 161 -2.29 -1.77 -22.51
C ILE A 161 -1.49 -2.98 -22.03
N TYR A 162 -0.68 -2.77 -20.98
CA TYR A 162 -0.01 -3.85 -20.28
C TYR A 162 -0.80 -4.12 -19.00
N TRP A 163 -1.32 -5.34 -18.87
CA TRP A 163 -2.04 -5.79 -17.69
C TRP A 163 -1.11 -6.61 -16.79
N ARG A 164 -0.85 -6.10 -15.59
CA ARG A 164 -0.01 -6.75 -14.59
C ARG A 164 -0.89 -7.23 -13.43
N PRO A 165 -1.26 -8.53 -13.36
CA PRO A 165 -2.02 -9.05 -12.24
C PRO A 165 -1.22 -9.00 -10.93
N HIS A 166 -1.91 -9.05 -9.79
CA HIS A 166 -1.22 -9.11 -8.50
C HIS A 166 -0.44 -10.43 -8.38
N PRO A 167 0.83 -10.44 -7.93
CA PRO A 167 1.66 -11.65 -7.91
C PRO A 167 1.08 -12.82 -7.10
N ARG A 168 0.28 -12.49 -6.07
CA ARG A 168 -0.39 -13.45 -5.18
C ARG A 168 -1.90 -13.59 -5.43
N TYR A 169 -2.42 -12.94 -6.47
CA TYR A 169 -3.84 -13.03 -6.85
C TYR A 169 -3.97 -12.96 -8.37
N PRO A 170 -3.54 -14.01 -9.09
CA PRO A 170 -3.62 -14.03 -10.54
C PRO A 170 -5.08 -14.12 -11.00
N VAL A 171 -5.41 -13.30 -11.99
CA VAL A 171 -6.74 -13.31 -12.64
C VAL A 171 -6.68 -14.21 -13.87
N GLN A 172 -7.81 -14.81 -14.25
CA GLN A 172 -7.92 -15.54 -15.53
C GLN A 172 -7.60 -14.64 -16.73
N TYR A 173 -7.34 -15.24 -17.90
CA TYR A 173 -6.85 -14.56 -19.11
C TYR A 173 -7.92 -13.72 -19.84
N VAL A 174 -8.54 -12.80 -19.11
CA VAL A 174 -9.62 -11.92 -19.60
C VAL A 174 -9.07 -10.88 -20.59
N GLU A 175 -7.79 -10.52 -20.49
CA GLU A 175 -7.16 -9.59 -21.43
C GLU A 175 -7.16 -10.08 -22.89
N LYS A 176 -7.33 -11.39 -23.12
CA LYS A 176 -7.40 -11.98 -24.47
C LYS A 176 -8.64 -11.55 -25.26
N ASP A 177 -9.67 -11.09 -24.55
CA ASP A 177 -10.91 -10.60 -25.16
C ASP A 177 -10.77 -9.15 -25.66
N PHE A 178 -9.63 -8.50 -25.39
CA PHE A 178 -9.40 -7.09 -25.73
C PHE A 178 -8.25 -6.91 -26.73
N LYS A 179 -8.43 -5.98 -27.67
CA LYS A 179 -7.40 -5.62 -28.64
C LYS A 179 -6.23 -4.90 -27.95
N ASN A 180 -5.00 -5.30 -28.32
CA ASN A 180 -3.75 -4.69 -27.87
C ASN A 180 -3.61 -4.64 -26.33
N VAL A 181 -4.07 -5.68 -25.64
CA VAL A 181 -3.85 -5.85 -24.19
C VAL A 181 -2.92 -7.03 -23.97
N ILE A 182 -1.79 -6.78 -23.32
CA ILE A 182 -0.71 -7.75 -23.12
C ILE A 182 -0.58 -8.01 -21.63
N ARG A 183 -0.68 -9.28 -21.22
CA ARG A 183 -0.39 -9.65 -19.83
C ARG A 183 1.10 -9.56 -19.56
N GLN A 184 1.48 -8.78 -18.56
CA GLN A 184 2.81 -8.74 -17.98
C GLN A 184 2.78 -9.52 -16.66
N THR A 185 3.18 -10.79 -16.69
CA THR A 185 3.23 -11.63 -15.48
C THR A 185 4.33 -11.15 -14.54
N PRO A 186 4.04 -10.91 -13.25
CA PRO A 186 5.08 -10.60 -12.26
C PRO A 186 6.11 -11.73 -12.11
N VAL A 187 7.39 -11.34 -12.12
CA VAL A 187 8.53 -12.22 -11.91
C VAL A 187 9.09 -11.95 -10.51
N LYS A 188 9.18 -13.01 -9.69
CA LYS A 188 9.75 -12.91 -8.35
C LYS A 188 11.25 -12.63 -8.46
N ILE A 189 11.74 -11.66 -7.70
CA ILE A 189 13.18 -11.37 -7.61
C ILE A 189 13.85 -12.46 -6.79
N GLU A 190 14.90 -13.08 -7.35
CA GLU A 190 15.66 -14.14 -6.68
C GLU A 190 16.24 -13.66 -5.34
N SER A 191 16.38 -14.58 -4.40
CA SER A 191 16.89 -14.31 -3.04
C SER A 191 16.08 -13.29 -2.22
N THR A 192 14.88 -12.93 -2.66
CA THR A 192 13.93 -12.13 -1.86
C THR A 192 12.82 -13.01 -1.29
N TYR A 193 12.34 -12.68 -0.09
CA TYR A 193 11.20 -13.40 0.51
C TYR A 193 9.94 -13.20 -0.34
N ASP A 194 9.61 -11.94 -0.58
CA ASP A 194 8.45 -11.50 -1.33
C ASP A 194 8.79 -10.18 -2.01
N ASP A 195 9.46 -10.23 -3.16
CA ASP A 195 9.66 -9.06 -4.00
C ASP A 195 9.54 -9.47 -5.47
N TYR A 196 9.07 -8.53 -6.30
CA TYR A 196 8.77 -8.77 -7.70
C TYR A 196 9.31 -7.62 -8.54
N ASP A 197 9.68 -7.91 -9.78
CA ASP A 197 10.06 -6.89 -10.75
C ASP A 197 8.97 -5.80 -10.85
N PHE A 198 9.35 -4.55 -11.06
CA PHE A 198 8.37 -3.52 -11.38
C PHE A 198 9.07 -2.44 -12.18
N ASP A 199 8.70 -2.31 -13.45
CA ASP A 199 9.29 -1.34 -14.37
C ASP A 199 8.20 -0.55 -15.09
N VAL A 200 8.24 0.76 -14.87
CA VAL A 200 7.31 1.74 -15.44
C VAL A 200 7.99 2.68 -16.42
N ARG A 201 9.28 2.50 -16.72
CA ARG A 201 10.09 3.46 -17.49
C ARG A 201 9.51 3.80 -18.87
N ASN A 202 8.70 2.91 -19.45
CA ASN A 202 8.06 3.10 -20.75
C ASN A 202 6.53 3.30 -20.68
N ALA A 203 5.93 3.28 -19.50
CA ALA A 203 4.50 3.50 -19.30
C ALA A 203 4.11 4.98 -19.45
N TRP A 204 3.15 5.28 -20.33
CA TRP A 204 2.52 6.60 -20.42
C TRP A 204 1.86 6.98 -19.09
N ALA A 205 1.06 6.06 -18.56
CA ALA A 205 0.40 6.20 -17.27
C ALA A 205 0.26 4.82 -16.61
N THR A 206 0.18 4.81 -15.28
CA THR A 206 -0.13 3.61 -14.49
C THR A 206 -1.53 3.72 -13.89
N VAL A 207 -2.35 2.69 -14.02
CA VAL A 207 -3.70 2.59 -13.45
C VAL A 207 -3.71 1.50 -12.38
N CYS A 208 -4.08 1.84 -11.14
CA CYS A 208 -4.25 0.87 -10.06
C CYS A 208 -5.19 1.44 -9.00
N TRP A 209 -5.91 0.62 -8.22
CA TRP A 209 -6.83 1.19 -7.23
C TRP A 209 -6.10 1.83 -6.04
N SER A 210 -5.38 1.06 -5.23
CA SER A 210 -4.70 1.58 -4.03
C SER A 210 -3.38 0.87 -3.71
N SER A 211 -2.76 0.30 -4.75
CA SER A 211 -1.55 -0.51 -4.64
C SER A 211 -0.25 0.33 -4.71
N ASN A 212 0.86 -0.21 -4.23
CA ASN A 212 2.20 0.41 -4.28
C ASN A 212 2.67 0.86 -5.69
N PRO A 213 2.28 0.20 -6.80
CA PRO A 213 2.48 0.72 -8.16
C PRO A 213 2.11 2.20 -8.35
N GLY A 214 1.09 2.73 -7.67
CA GLY A 214 0.73 4.15 -7.73
C GLY A 214 1.85 5.05 -7.25
N PRO A 215 2.22 5.04 -5.96
CA PRO A 215 3.35 5.80 -5.42
C PRO A 215 4.66 5.60 -6.19
N HIS A 216 4.97 4.36 -6.60
CA HIS A 216 6.19 4.06 -7.36
C HIS A 216 6.21 4.75 -8.72
N SER A 217 5.07 4.76 -9.43
CA SER A 217 4.94 5.45 -10.72
C SER A 217 5.10 6.95 -10.56
N VAL A 218 4.44 7.52 -9.54
CA VAL A 218 4.57 8.94 -9.19
C VAL A 218 6.02 9.29 -8.89
N ILE A 219 6.76 8.49 -8.12
CA ILE A 219 8.19 8.74 -7.85
C ILE A 219 9.03 8.67 -9.13
N ALA A 220 8.72 7.73 -10.02
CA ALA A 220 9.38 7.54 -11.30
C ALA A 220 9.02 8.60 -12.36
N GLY A 221 8.17 9.59 -12.04
CA GLY A 221 7.76 10.62 -12.99
C GLY A 221 6.71 10.15 -13.99
N ILE A 222 5.99 9.07 -13.69
CA ILE A 222 4.91 8.54 -14.51
C ILE A 222 3.57 8.87 -13.86
N PRO A 223 2.64 9.55 -14.57
CA PRO A 223 1.31 9.82 -14.06
C PRO A 223 0.59 8.54 -13.61
N ALA A 224 -0.04 8.60 -12.44
CA ALA A 224 -0.83 7.49 -11.91
C ALA A 224 -2.32 7.85 -11.86
N PHE A 225 -3.17 6.86 -12.14
CA PHE A 225 -4.62 6.92 -11.99
C PHE A 225 -5.02 5.96 -10.88
N VAL A 226 -5.54 6.51 -9.78
CA VAL A 226 -5.75 5.79 -8.52
C VAL A 226 -7.08 6.10 -7.86
N GLY A 227 -7.56 5.17 -7.04
CA GLY A 227 -8.72 5.37 -6.18
C GLY A 227 -8.40 6.17 -4.92
N ASN A 228 -9.45 6.61 -4.23
CA ASN A 228 -9.39 7.51 -3.07
C ASN A 228 -8.57 6.98 -1.89
N SER A 229 -8.45 5.66 -1.77
CA SER A 229 -7.66 5.01 -0.72
C SER A 229 -6.17 4.95 -1.03
N SER A 230 -5.70 5.34 -2.22
CA SER A 230 -4.27 5.24 -2.58
C SER A 230 -3.40 6.23 -1.82
N LEU A 231 -2.21 5.79 -1.40
CA LEU A 231 -1.19 6.69 -0.83
C LEU A 231 -0.67 7.74 -1.83
N ALA A 232 -0.90 7.55 -3.13
CA ALA A 232 -0.54 8.51 -4.17
C ALA A 232 -1.65 9.53 -4.50
N TYR A 233 -2.84 9.41 -3.89
CA TYR A 233 -4.05 10.12 -4.32
C TYR A 233 -3.86 11.62 -4.51
N ASP A 234 -3.20 12.30 -3.56
CA ASP A 234 -3.10 13.77 -3.57
C ASP A 234 -2.20 14.32 -4.70
N VAL A 235 -1.41 13.46 -5.37
CA VAL A 235 -0.55 13.83 -6.51
C VAL A 235 -0.79 12.96 -7.75
N ALA A 236 -1.87 12.19 -7.74
CA ALA A 236 -2.30 11.31 -8.81
C ALA A 236 -3.61 11.81 -9.42
N ASN A 237 -4.15 11.04 -10.35
CA ASN A 237 -5.39 11.31 -11.05
C ASN A 237 -6.47 10.34 -10.56
N SER A 238 -7.72 10.77 -10.46
CA SER A 238 -8.85 9.92 -10.07
C SER A 238 -9.83 9.64 -11.22
N ASN A 239 -9.68 10.34 -12.35
CA ASN A 239 -10.57 10.27 -13.49
C ASN A 239 -9.87 9.71 -14.73
N LEU A 240 -10.25 8.51 -15.18
CA LEU A 240 -9.65 7.89 -16.37
C LEU A 240 -9.96 8.61 -17.68
N HIS A 241 -10.97 9.48 -17.73
CA HIS A 241 -11.25 10.27 -18.94
C HIS A 241 -10.09 11.22 -19.30
N ASP A 242 -9.27 11.60 -18.32
CA ASP A 242 -8.11 12.48 -18.52
C ASP A 242 -6.84 11.69 -18.82
N ILE A 243 -6.93 10.40 -19.16
CA ILE A 243 -5.74 9.53 -19.30
C ILE A 243 -4.74 10.00 -20.33
N MET A 244 -5.19 10.69 -21.39
CA MET A 244 -4.30 11.26 -22.41
C MET A 244 -3.81 12.66 -22.08
N ASN A 245 -4.33 13.31 -21.04
CA ASN A 245 -3.91 14.63 -20.57
C ASN A 245 -3.85 14.64 -19.02
N PRO A 246 -3.03 13.78 -18.40
CA PRO A 246 -3.02 13.62 -16.95
C PRO A 246 -2.57 14.90 -16.25
N ASN A 247 -3.12 15.15 -15.06
CA ASN A 247 -2.54 16.12 -14.14
C ASN A 247 -1.17 15.63 -13.65
N MET A 248 -0.22 16.57 -13.59
CA MET A 248 1.18 16.35 -13.25
C MET A 248 1.65 17.41 -12.24
N PRO A 249 1.14 17.38 -10.99
CA PRO A 249 1.38 18.44 -10.00
C PRO A 249 2.81 18.40 -9.41
N GLU A 250 3.15 19.42 -8.62
CA GLU A 250 4.30 19.35 -7.69
C GLU A 250 4.10 18.18 -6.71
N ARG A 251 5.18 17.47 -6.35
CA ARG A 251 5.14 16.21 -5.59
C ARG A 251 6.01 16.21 -4.32
N GLN A 252 6.82 17.22 -4.08
CA GLN A 252 7.84 17.20 -3.04
C GLN A 252 7.22 17.11 -1.66
N GLN A 253 6.17 17.88 -1.38
CA GLN A 253 5.51 17.80 -0.08
C GLN A 253 4.87 16.42 0.15
N TRP A 254 4.23 15.88 -0.88
CA TRP A 254 3.70 14.52 -0.84
C TRP A 254 4.79 13.48 -0.58
N LEU A 255 5.96 13.60 -1.21
CA LEU A 255 7.08 12.68 -1.02
C LEU A 255 7.58 12.72 0.44
N ASN A 256 7.69 13.92 1.00
CA ASN A 256 8.11 14.11 2.39
C ASN A 256 7.15 13.39 3.34
N ASP A 257 5.85 13.54 3.15
CA ASP A 257 4.84 12.87 3.98
C ASP A 257 4.78 11.36 3.72
N TYR A 258 4.89 10.92 2.47
CA TYR A 258 4.94 9.51 2.09
C TYR A 258 6.12 8.77 2.77
N ALA A 259 7.26 9.43 2.91
CA ALA A 259 8.45 8.85 3.55
C ALA A 259 8.24 8.51 5.05
N HIS A 260 7.25 9.11 5.69
CA HIS A 260 6.86 8.83 7.08
C HIS A 260 5.84 7.68 7.21
N THR A 261 5.46 7.03 6.11
CA THR A 261 4.56 5.87 6.15
C THR A 261 5.28 4.56 6.52
N GLU A 262 6.62 4.51 6.43
CA GLU A 262 7.39 3.29 6.63
C GLU A 262 8.69 3.50 7.40
N TYR A 263 9.05 2.47 8.18
CA TYR A 263 10.18 2.49 9.10
C TYR A 263 10.95 1.18 9.05
N THR A 264 12.26 1.24 9.31
CA THR A 264 13.08 0.03 9.50
C THR A 264 12.78 -0.61 10.86
N LEU A 265 13.21 -1.87 11.06
CA LEU A 265 13.01 -2.56 12.35
C LEU A 265 13.64 -1.79 13.53
N ASP A 266 14.84 -1.24 13.35
CA ASP A 266 15.52 -0.46 14.39
C ASP A 266 14.73 0.80 14.76
N GLU A 267 14.15 1.46 13.77
CA GLU A 267 13.33 2.65 13.95
C GLU A 267 12.00 2.35 14.62
N ILE A 268 11.38 1.22 14.26
CA ILE A 268 10.18 0.70 14.92
C ILE A 268 10.51 0.40 16.38
N SER A 269 11.59 -0.33 16.65
CA SER A 269 12.03 -0.69 18.00
C SER A 269 12.38 0.53 18.86
N ALA A 270 12.93 1.59 18.26
CA ALA A 270 13.18 2.86 18.92
C ALA A 270 11.91 3.71 19.14
N GLY A 271 10.74 3.24 18.71
CA GLY A 271 9.45 3.89 18.90
C GLY A 271 9.21 5.12 18.03
N LYS A 272 9.93 5.27 16.91
CA LYS A 272 9.70 6.39 15.97
C LYS A 272 8.24 6.43 15.47
N PRO A 273 7.67 5.37 14.86
CA PRO A 273 6.28 5.40 14.45
C PRO A 273 5.31 5.52 15.62
N LEU A 274 5.58 4.84 16.74
CA LEU A 274 4.69 4.85 17.91
C LEU A 274 4.44 6.29 18.40
N LYS A 275 5.50 7.12 18.49
CA LYS A 275 5.39 8.54 18.89
C LYS A 275 4.43 9.33 18.02
N HIS A 276 4.36 9.03 16.72
CA HIS A 276 3.44 9.69 15.80
C HIS A 276 1.99 9.25 16.03
N LEU A 277 1.77 8.01 16.46
CA LEU A 277 0.43 7.44 16.68
C LEU A 277 -0.16 7.77 18.05
N THR A 278 0.66 7.99 19.09
CA THR A 278 0.21 8.08 20.50
C THR A 278 -0.95 9.05 20.71
N SER A 279 -0.93 10.22 20.07
CA SER A 279 -1.98 11.24 20.22
C SER A 279 -3.37 10.82 19.69
N LYS A 280 -3.44 9.70 18.95
CA LYS A 280 -4.66 9.18 18.30
C LYS A 280 -5.11 7.82 18.87
N LEU A 281 -4.46 7.31 19.92
CA LEU A 281 -4.81 6.04 20.55
C LEU A 281 -5.86 6.16 21.66
N ASN A 282 -6.33 7.37 21.96
CA ASN A 282 -7.33 7.65 22.99
C ASN A 282 -8.74 7.78 22.41
#